data_AF-A0A1Q7NNL2-F1
#
_entry.id   AF-A0A1Q7NNL2-F1
#
_cell.length_a   1.000
_cell.length_b   1.000
_cell.length_c   1.000
_cell.angle_alpha   90.00
_cell.angle_beta   90.00
_cell.angle_gamma   90.00
#
_symmetry.space_group_name_H-M   'P 1'
#
loop_
_entity.id
_entity.type
_entity.pdbx_description
1 polymer ?
#
loop_
_entity_poly.entity_id
_entity_poly.type
_entity_poly.pdbx_seq_one_letter_code
_entity_poly.pdbx_strand_id
1 'polypeptide(L)'
;MNPKEIAAHYEAKVFDSPEAATSAGFTLTETLTPRNVWNKASAAQSLMLKLRDKKEKGEVREIGLVLEPWRVTGCYVPNESEQGAS
;
A
#
# COMPACT_ATOMS: atom_id res chain seq x y z
N MET A 1 -0.11 -9.41 -15.34
CA MET A 1 -0.18 -9.25 -13.88
C MET A 1 -1.04 -8.05 -13.57
N ASN A 2 -2.19 -8.26 -12.95
CA ASN A 2 -3.08 -7.20 -12.52
C ASN A 2 -2.70 -6.70 -11.12
N PRO A 3 -3.03 -5.45 -10.74
CA PRO A 3 -2.66 -4.88 -9.44
C PRO A 3 -3.17 -5.71 -8.24
N LYS A 4 -4.29 -6.43 -8.37
CA LYS A 4 -4.79 -7.37 -7.35
C LYS A 4 -3.87 -8.60 -7.19
N GLU A 5 -3.33 -9.13 -8.28
CA GLU A 5 -2.38 -10.26 -8.23
C GLU A 5 -1.05 -9.83 -7.61
N ILE A 6 -0.61 -8.60 -7.90
CA ILE A 6 0.58 -8.02 -7.28
C ILE A 6 0.36 -7.89 -5.76
N ALA A 7 -0.76 -7.32 -5.33
CA ALA A 7 -1.07 -7.22 -3.91
C ALA A 7 -1.07 -8.60 -3.21
N ALA A 8 -1.72 -9.60 -3.82
CA ALA A 8 -1.73 -10.96 -3.29
C ALA A 8 -0.31 -11.58 -3.21
N HIS A 9 0.54 -11.32 -4.20
CA HIS A 9 1.93 -11.79 -4.23
C HIS A 9 2.77 -11.23 -3.06
N TYR A 10 2.52 -9.99 -2.65
CA TYR A 10 3.19 -9.34 -1.52
C TYR A 10 2.47 -9.53 -0.18
N GLU A 11 1.43 -10.37 -0.14
CA GLU A 11 0.55 -10.55 1.04
C GLU A 11 -0.02 -9.22 1.56
N ALA A 12 -0.28 -8.30 0.64
CA ALA A 12 -0.77 -6.96 0.94
C ALA A 12 -2.31 -6.95 0.98
N LYS A 13 -2.88 -6.24 1.96
CA LYS A 13 -4.33 -5.99 1.98
C LYS A 13 -4.72 -5.06 0.84
N VAL A 14 -5.81 -5.38 0.16
CA VAL A 14 -6.39 -4.52 -0.88
C VAL A 14 -7.62 -3.84 -0.31
N PHE A 15 -7.69 -2.54 -0.48
CA PHE A 15 -8.82 -1.71 -0.11
C PHE A 15 -9.38 -1.03 -1.36
N ASP A 16 -10.70 -0.90 -1.42
CA ASP A 16 -11.37 -0.20 -2.53
C ASP A 16 -11.37 1.33 -2.31
N SER A 17 -11.10 1.81 -1.08
CA SER A 17 -11.14 3.24 -0.74
C SER A 17 -10.18 3.58 0.41
N PRO A 18 -9.66 4.82 0.46
CA PRO A 18 -8.75 5.26 1.52
C PRO A 18 -9.40 5.22 2.91
N GLU A 19 -10.71 5.44 2.98
CA GLU A 19 -11.51 5.36 4.21
C GLU A 19 -11.55 3.94 4.79
N ALA A 20 -11.60 2.91 3.93
CA ALA A 20 -11.57 1.52 4.36
C ALA A 20 -10.20 1.13 4.94
N ALA A 21 -9.12 1.62 4.32
CA ALA A 21 -7.75 1.40 4.81
C ALA A 21 -7.54 2.08 6.18
N THR A 22 -7.91 3.35 6.29
CA THR A 22 -7.80 4.10 7.56
C THR A 22 -8.67 3.53 8.67
N SER A 23 -9.91 3.12 8.36
CA SER A 23 -10.77 2.42 9.34
C SER A 23 -10.20 1.06 9.79
N ALA A 24 -9.42 0.41 8.94
CA ALA A 24 -8.71 -0.82 9.28
C ALA A 24 -7.39 -0.59 10.04
N GLY A 25 -7.05 0.65 10.39
CA GLY A 25 -5.83 1.01 11.10
C GLY A 25 -4.59 1.16 10.21
N PHE A 26 -4.76 1.27 8.89
CA PHE A 26 -3.66 1.52 7.97
C PHE A 26 -3.42 3.03 7.79
N THR A 27 -2.17 3.43 7.86
CA THR A 27 -1.69 4.75 7.48
C THR A 27 -1.50 4.81 5.96
N LEU A 28 -2.17 5.75 5.31
CA LEU A 28 -2.00 6.02 3.88
C LEU A 28 -0.65 6.68 3.63
N THR A 29 -0.02 6.34 2.50
CA THR A 29 1.25 6.92 2.07
C THR A 29 1.11 7.50 0.66
N GLU A 30 2.15 7.36 -0.15
CA GLU A 30 2.25 7.88 -1.50
C GLU A 30 1.09 7.38 -2.39
N THR A 31 0.47 8.31 -3.09
CA THR A 31 -0.60 8.05 -4.06
C THR A 31 -0.07 8.28 -5.47
N LEU A 32 -0.22 7.29 -6.32
CA LEU A 32 0.14 7.34 -7.72
C LEU A 32 -1.13 7.41 -8.58
N THR A 33 -1.14 8.30 -9.57
CA THR A 33 -2.26 8.48 -10.50
C THR A 33 -1.87 8.03 -11.93
N PRO A 34 -1.79 6.72 -12.18
CA PRO A 34 -1.38 6.17 -13.46
C PRO A 34 -2.43 6.43 -14.55
N ARG A 35 -1.99 6.86 -15.73
CA ARG A 35 -2.89 7.17 -16.87
C ARG A 35 -3.48 5.94 -17.56
N ASN A 36 -2.88 4.76 -17.40
CA ASN A 36 -3.30 3.51 -18.05
C ASN A 36 -3.13 2.30 -17.11
N VAL A 37 -3.84 1.21 -17.39
CA VAL A 37 -3.83 -0.03 -16.57
C VAL A 37 -2.42 -0.62 -16.41
N TRP A 38 -1.58 -0.56 -17.44
CA TRP A 38 -0.18 -1.00 -17.35
C TRP A 38 0.62 -0.19 -16.33
N ASN A 39 0.48 1.13 -16.36
CA ASN A 39 1.07 2.03 -15.37
C ASN A 39 0.50 1.77 -13.97
N LYS A 40 -0.73 1.26 -13.85
CA LYS A 40 -1.34 0.91 -12.57
C LYS A 40 -0.70 -0.31 -11.92
N ALA A 41 -0.40 -1.34 -12.70
CA ALA A 41 0.34 -2.50 -12.23
C ALA A 41 1.76 -2.09 -11.79
N SER A 42 2.48 -1.30 -12.60
CA SER A 42 3.81 -0.79 -12.23
C SER A 42 3.78 0.12 -11.01
N ALA A 43 2.76 0.99 -10.88
CA ALA A 43 2.56 1.84 -9.70
C ALA A 43 2.35 1.01 -8.43
N ALA A 44 1.44 0.03 -8.49
CA ALA A 44 1.20 -0.91 -7.39
C ALA A 44 2.49 -1.66 -7.02
N GLN A 45 3.22 -2.19 -8.00
CA GLN A 45 4.48 -2.89 -7.76
C GLN A 45 5.54 -1.99 -7.10
N SER A 46 5.70 -0.75 -7.57
CA SER A 46 6.65 0.20 -7.00
C SER A 46 6.31 0.54 -5.54
N LEU A 47 5.03 0.77 -5.23
CA LEU A 47 4.56 0.99 -3.86
C LEU A 47 4.80 -0.24 -2.98
N MET A 48 4.49 -1.44 -3.49
CA MET A 48 4.68 -2.69 -2.76
C MET A 48 6.15 -2.96 -2.47
N LEU A 49 7.05 -2.70 -3.41
CA LEU A 49 8.50 -2.83 -3.18
C LEU A 49 8.98 -1.90 -2.06
N LYS A 50 8.56 -0.64 -2.06
CA LYS A 50 8.89 0.33 -1.00
C LYS A 50 8.34 -0.12 0.37
N LEU A 51 7.09 -0.57 0.41
CA LEU A 51 6.43 -1.00 1.65
C LEU A 51 7.01 -2.33 2.17
N ARG A 52 7.39 -3.23 1.27
CA ARG A 52 8.07 -4.48 1.59
C ARG A 52 9.43 -4.23 2.21
N ASP A 53 10.22 -3.32 1.65
CA ASP A 53 11.51 -2.90 2.22
C ASP A 53 11.35 -2.39 3.67
N LYS A 54 10.35 -1.53 3.92
CA LYS A 54 10.00 -1.08 5.28
C LYS A 54 9.58 -2.23 6.21
N LYS A 55 8.84 -3.22 5.68
CA LYS A 55 8.42 -4.40 6.44
C LYS A 55 9.62 -5.26 6.82
N GLU A 56 10.57 -5.44 5.91
CA GLU A 56 11.81 -6.18 6.15
C GLU A 56 12.73 -5.47 7.14
N LYS A 57 12.70 -4.13 7.19
CA LYS A 57 13.37 -3.32 8.21
C LYS A 57 12.67 -3.35 9.58
N GLY A 58 11.43 -3.84 9.65
CA GLY A 58 10.63 -3.86 10.87
C GLY A 58 9.97 -2.52 11.23
N GLU A 59 9.93 -1.56 10.29
CA GLU A 59 9.28 -0.25 10.46
C GLU A 59 7.75 -0.38 10.37
N VAL A 60 7.25 -1.37 9.61
CA VAL A 60 5.81 -1.58 9.39
C VAL A 60 5.43 -3.04 9.65
N ARG A 61 4.25 -3.24 10.25
CA ARG A 61 3.70 -4.54 10.62
C ARG A 61 2.93 -5.20 9.48
N GLU A 62 2.05 -4.43 8.84
CA GLU A 62 1.26 -4.85 7.68
C GLU A 62 1.42 -3.85 6.54
N ILE A 63 1.25 -4.32 5.31
CA ILE A 63 1.30 -3.49 4.10
C ILE A 63 0.02 -3.69 3.29
N GLY A 64 -0.36 -2.69 2.52
CA GLY A 64 -1.59 -2.68 1.77
C GLY A 64 -1.57 -1.72 0.59
N LEU A 65 -2.59 -1.86 -0.26
CA LEU A 65 -2.86 -0.99 -1.40
C LEU A 65 -4.32 -0.60 -1.40
N VAL A 66 -4.57 0.69 -1.60
CA VAL A 66 -5.87 1.21 -1.99
C VAL A 66 -5.91 1.26 -3.52
N LEU A 67 -6.88 0.57 -4.12
CA LEU A 67 -7.07 0.49 -5.56
C LEU A 67 -8.32 1.26 -5.97
N GLU A 68 -8.18 2.54 -6.24
CA GLU A 68 -9.23 3.38 -6.80
C GLU A 68 -9.26 3.26 -8.34
N PRO A 69 -10.31 3.72 -9.05
CA PRO A 69 -10.42 3.57 -10.50
C PRO A 69 -9.19 4.11 -11.26
N TRP A 70 -8.73 5.31 -10.88
CA TRP A 70 -7.64 6.05 -11.55
C TRP A 70 -6.44 6.32 -10.65
N ARG A 71 -6.43 5.77 -9.44
CA ARG A 71 -5.40 6.03 -8.43
C ARG A 71 -5.01 4.74 -7.71
N VAL A 72 -3.78 4.70 -7.23
CA VAL A 72 -3.24 3.62 -6.42
C VAL A 72 -2.53 4.28 -5.25
N THR A 73 -2.96 3.98 -4.03
CA THR A 73 -2.34 4.52 -2.83
C THR A 73 -1.73 3.39 -2.03
N GLY A 74 -0.46 3.54 -1.63
CA GLY A 74 0.14 2.62 -0.68
C GLY A 74 -0.45 2.86 0.72
N CYS A 75 -0.58 1.82 1.51
CA CYS A 75 -0.90 1.95 2.92
C CYS A 75 -0.15 0.93 3.77
N TYR A 76 0.08 1.24 5.04
CA TYR A 76 0.80 0.35 5.94
C TYR A 76 0.34 0.52 7.37
N VAL A 77 0.52 -0.51 8.19
CA VAL A 77 0.35 -0.42 9.64
C VAL A 77 1.73 -0.19 10.23
N PRO A 78 2.01 0.97 10.87
CA PRO A 78 3.29 1.20 11.52
C PRO A 78 3.52 0.17 12.62
N ASN A 79 4.76 -0.23 12.83
CA ASN A 79 5.12 -0.98 14.03
C ASN A 79 5.13 0.01 15.21
N GLU A 80 4.67 -0.39 16.40
CA GLU A 80 4.45 0.51 17.55
C GLU A 80 5.68 1.35 17.93
N SER A 81 6.89 0.93 17.52
CA SER A 81 8.13 1.70 17.68
C SER A 81 8.16 3.07 17.02
N GLU A 82 7.29 3.37 16.04
CA GLU A 82 7.30 4.64 15.29
C GLU A 82 6.06 5.51 15.54
N GLN A 83 5.12 5.07 16.39
CA GLN A 83 4.00 5.91 16.87
C GLN A 83 4.38 6.77 18.09
N GLY A 84 5.65 6.70 18.53
CA GLY A 84 6.19 7.44 19.69
C GLY A 84 7.27 8.45 19.32
N ALA A 85 6.95 9.42 18.46
CA ALA A 85 7.69 10.68 18.40
C ALA A 85 6.68 11.83 18.32
N SER A 86 6.12 12.18 19.48
CA SER A 86 5.37 13.43 19.69
C SER A 86 6.31 14.63 19.67
#